data_AF-A0A3M7AIN7-F1
#
_entry.id   AF-A0A3M7AIN7-F1
#
_cell.length_a   1.000
_cell.length_b   1.000
_cell.length_c   1.000
_cell.angle_alpha   90.00
_cell.angle_beta   90.00
_cell.angle_gamma   90.00
#
_symmetry.space_group_name_H-M   'P 1'
#
loop_
_entity.id
_entity.type
_entity.pdbx_description
1 polymer ?
#
loop_
_entity_poly.entity_id
_entity_poly.type
_entity_poly.pdbx_seq_one_letter_code
_entity_poly.pdbx_strand_id
1 'polypeptide(L)'
;MMLNTAPVLLLFHPTTGPNAKLDNTPSRYDFSTGTDKAEPIHAWLTRQLPNIPHPEFRRPINYVKIAITTTAVLGLITFGTVAAPYLLPIIQNRNLWAAVSLIAVLLFTSGHMFNHIRKVPYVAADGKGGVSYFAGGFQNQFGLETQIVAALYGILSFATISLALKVPRMAEARSQQIAVFVWGGVILGTYSFLLSVFRIKNGGYPFWLPPF
;
A
#
# COMPACT_ATOMS: atom_id res chain seq x y z
N MET A 1 -16.55 -43.27 6.55
CA MET A 1 -17.53 -42.81 7.55
C MET A 1 -16.78 -42.40 8.79
N MET A 2 -16.57 -41.10 9.00
CA MET A 2 -15.99 -40.59 10.25
C MET A 2 -17.15 -40.45 11.24
N LEU A 3 -17.16 -41.21 12.33
CA LEU A 3 -18.09 -40.94 13.44
C LEU A 3 -17.68 -39.59 14.05
N ASN A 4 -18.42 -38.55 13.69
CA ASN A 4 -18.37 -37.25 14.34
C ASN A 4 -19.17 -37.34 15.65
N THR A 5 -18.65 -38.07 16.64
CA THR A 5 -19.26 -38.09 17.97
C THR A 5 -18.83 -36.81 18.68
N ALA A 6 -19.51 -35.70 18.37
CA ALA A 6 -19.36 -34.49 19.17
C ALA A 6 -19.65 -34.87 20.64
N PRO A 7 -18.77 -34.53 21.59
CA PRO A 7 -19.04 -34.79 23.01
C PRO A 7 -20.37 -34.12 23.36
N VAL A 8 -21.20 -34.78 24.17
CA VAL A 8 -22.48 -34.23 24.62
C VAL A 8 -22.39 -34.04 26.11
N LEU A 9 -22.69 -32.83 26.59
CA LEU A 9 -22.77 -32.56 28.02
C LEU A 9 -24.22 -32.79 28.46
N LEU A 10 -24.40 -33.71 29.39
CA LEU A 10 -25.68 -34.05 30.00
C LEU A 10 -25.69 -33.54 31.43
N LEU A 11 -26.68 -32.72 31.77
CA LEU A 11 -26.93 -32.27 33.14
C LEU A 11 -28.12 -33.03 33.70
N PHE A 12 -27.86 -33.80 34.76
CA PHE A 12 -28.88 -34.50 35.53
C PHE A 12 -29.37 -33.59 36.65
N HIS A 13 -30.69 -33.41 36.71
CA HIS A 13 -31.30 -32.63 37.78
C HIS A 13 -31.38 -33.45 39.08
N PRO A 14 -31.36 -32.80 40.26
CA PRO A 14 -31.55 -33.50 41.52
C PRO A 14 -32.88 -34.27 41.54
N THR A 15 -32.85 -35.52 42.01
CA THR A 15 -34.04 -36.38 42.17
C THR A 15 -34.63 -36.33 43.58
N THR A 16 -33.88 -35.76 44.53
CA THR A 16 -34.27 -35.63 45.94
C THR A 16 -33.93 -34.24 46.47
N GLY A 17 -34.78 -33.66 47.33
CA GLY A 17 -34.55 -32.37 47.99
C GLY A 17 -35.39 -31.21 47.45
N PRO A 18 -35.18 -29.98 47.95
CA PRO A 18 -36.04 -28.81 47.67
C PRO A 18 -36.09 -28.38 46.20
N ASN A 19 -35.06 -28.72 45.42
CA ASN A 19 -34.91 -28.37 44.00
C ASN A 19 -35.09 -29.59 43.09
N ALA A 20 -35.75 -30.65 43.57
CA ALA A 20 -35.97 -31.86 42.79
C ALA A 20 -36.98 -31.60 41.66
N LYS A 21 -36.64 -32.02 40.43
CA LYS A 21 -37.57 -31.99 39.29
C LYS A 21 -38.29 -33.33 39.17
N LEU A 22 -39.61 -33.29 38.91
CA LEU A 22 -40.44 -34.47 38.67
C LEU A 22 -40.09 -35.18 37.36
N ASP A 23 -39.54 -34.44 36.40
CA ASP A 23 -39.07 -34.97 35.13
C ASP A 23 -37.61 -35.41 35.24
N ASN A 24 -37.35 -36.68 34.92
CA ASN A 24 -36.03 -37.32 34.98
C ASN A 24 -35.26 -37.21 33.65
N THR A 25 -35.74 -36.40 32.71
CA THR A 25 -35.03 -36.16 31.45
C THR A 25 -33.79 -35.28 31.67
N PRO A 26 -32.58 -35.73 31.26
CA PRO A 26 -31.38 -34.93 31.38
C PRO A 26 -31.40 -33.77 30.37
N SER A 27 -31.00 -32.58 30.81
CA SER A 27 -30.83 -31.46 29.88
C SER A 27 -29.54 -31.63 29.08
N ARG A 28 -29.65 -31.48 27.76
CA ARG A 28 -28.55 -31.73 26.81
C ARG A 28 -27.98 -30.42 26.30
N TYR A 29 -26.66 -30.27 26.38
CA TYR A 29 -25.90 -29.24 25.67
C TYR A 29 -25.16 -29.84 24.49
N ASP A 30 -25.35 -29.25 23.31
CA ASP A 30 -24.76 -29.71 22.06
C ASP A 30 -23.60 -28.81 21.61
N PHE A 31 -22.43 -29.40 21.42
CA PHE A 31 -21.21 -28.75 20.96
C PHE A 31 -21.18 -28.55 19.44
N SER A 32 -22.16 -29.09 18.70
CA SER A 32 -22.33 -28.91 17.24
C SER A 32 -22.47 -27.44 16.82
N THR A 33 -22.80 -26.55 17.75
CA THR A 33 -22.91 -25.10 17.55
C THR A 33 -21.55 -24.38 17.45
N GLY A 34 -20.42 -25.09 17.54
CA GLY A 34 -19.08 -24.49 17.41
C GLY A 34 -18.59 -23.83 18.70
N THR A 35 -19.05 -24.31 19.86
CA THR A 35 -18.67 -23.74 21.15
C THR A 35 -17.40 -24.40 21.69
N ASP A 36 -16.25 -23.79 21.38
CA ASP A 36 -14.93 -24.21 21.91
C ASP A 36 -14.52 -23.46 23.19
N LYS A 37 -15.44 -22.67 23.74
CA LYS A 37 -15.19 -21.77 24.87
C LYS A 37 -16.01 -22.21 26.08
N ALA A 38 -15.46 -22.01 27.27
CA ALA A 38 -16.08 -22.44 28.52
C ALA A 38 -17.19 -21.48 29.01
N GLU A 39 -17.24 -20.24 28.53
CA GLU A 39 -18.23 -19.23 28.94
C GLU A 39 -19.66 -19.58 28.52
N PRO A 40 -19.94 -20.01 27.28
CA PRO A 40 -21.30 -20.37 26.91
C PRO A 40 -21.78 -21.64 27.61
N ILE A 41 -20.85 -22.55 27.97
CA ILE A 41 -21.14 -23.75 28.76
C ILE A 41 -21.51 -23.37 30.20
N HIS A 42 -20.72 -22.49 30.84
CA HIS A 42 -21.01 -21.98 32.18
C HIS A 42 -22.32 -21.18 32.23
N ALA A 43 -22.57 -20.36 31.22
CA ALA A 43 -23.84 -19.62 31.09
C ALA A 43 -25.03 -20.55 30.88
N TRP A 44 -24.89 -21.62 30.09
CA TRP A 44 -25.92 -22.65 29.94
C TRP A 44 -26.19 -23.38 31.26
N LEU A 45 -25.12 -23.79 31.96
CA LEU A 45 -25.21 -24.47 33.26
C LEU A 45 -25.93 -23.62 34.31
N THR A 46 -25.58 -22.34 34.38
CA THR A 46 -26.18 -21.38 35.33
C THR A 46 -27.68 -21.18 35.06
N ARG A 47 -28.12 -21.20 33.80
CA ARG A 47 -29.54 -21.10 33.43
C ARG A 47 -30.35 -22.34 33.84
N GLN A 48 -29.72 -23.52 33.85
CA GLN A 48 -30.40 -24.77 34.18
C GLN A 48 -30.55 -25.01 35.70
N LEU A 49 -29.83 -24.24 36.52
CA LEU A 49 -29.76 -24.39 37.98
C LEU A 49 -30.18 -23.09 38.69
N PRO A 50 -31.44 -22.62 38.54
CA PRO A 50 -31.92 -21.45 39.27
C PRO A 50 -31.93 -21.76 40.78
N ASN A 51 -31.37 -20.86 41.58
CA ASN A 51 -31.31 -20.93 43.06
C ASN A 51 -30.37 -22.01 43.65
N ILE A 52 -29.41 -22.52 42.87
CA ILE A 52 -28.35 -23.42 43.35
C ILE A 52 -27.00 -22.69 43.23
N PRO A 53 -26.13 -22.74 44.25
CA PRO A 53 -24.76 -22.23 44.13
C PRO A 53 -24.03 -22.92 42.97
N HIS A 54 -23.66 -22.14 41.95
CA HIS A 54 -22.93 -22.64 40.79
C HIS A 54 -21.41 -22.49 41.01
N PRO A 55 -20.58 -23.37 40.43
CA PRO A 55 -19.13 -23.23 40.51
C PRO A 55 -18.66 -21.89 39.92
N GLU A 56 -17.67 -21.27 40.57
CA GLU A 56 -17.06 -20.04 40.06
C GLU A 56 -16.28 -20.31 38.77
N PHE A 57 -16.54 -19.51 37.73
CA PHE A 57 -15.80 -19.58 36.49
C PHE A 57 -14.51 -18.75 36.61
N ARG A 58 -13.35 -19.43 36.75
CA ARG A 58 -12.04 -18.79 36.77
C ARG A 58 -11.18 -19.32 35.64
N ARG A 59 -10.75 -18.42 34.74
CA ARG A 59 -9.78 -18.76 33.70
C ARG A 59 -8.36 -18.65 34.26
N PRO A 60 -7.49 -19.65 34.03
CA PRO A 60 -6.08 -19.51 34.37
C PRO A 60 -5.48 -18.36 33.54
N ILE A 61 -4.62 -17.57 34.17
CA ILE A 61 -3.91 -16.49 33.50
C ILE A 61 -2.99 -17.09 32.44
N ASN A 62 -3.10 -16.64 31.20
CA ASN A 62 -2.23 -17.09 30.11
C ASN A 62 -0.90 -16.34 30.18
N TYR A 63 0.02 -16.82 31.03
CA TYR A 63 1.36 -16.26 31.19
C TYR A 63 2.18 -16.28 29.90
N VAL A 64 1.97 -17.28 29.02
CA VAL A 64 2.65 -17.38 27.72
C VAL A 64 2.25 -16.22 26.81
N LYS A 65 0.95 -15.92 26.72
CA LYS A 65 0.44 -14.80 25.92
C LYS A 65 0.97 -13.46 26.44
N ILE A 66 1.03 -13.30 27.76
CA ILE A 66 1.62 -12.12 28.40
C ILE A 66 3.09 -12.02 28.03
N ALA A 67 3.87 -13.08 28.22
CA ALA A 67 5.30 -13.10 27.90
C ALA A 67 5.58 -12.78 26.42
N ILE A 68 4.82 -13.38 25.49
CA ILE A 68 4.95 -13.10 24.04
C ILE A 68 4.62 -11.65 23.74
N THR A 69 3.52 -11.13 24.27
CA THR A 69 3.08 -9.75 23.99
C THR A 69 4.08 -8.74 24.56
N THR A 70 4.53 -8.95 25.79
CA THR A 70 5.54 -8.09 26.43
C THR A 70 6.86 -8.14 25.67
N THR A 71 7.32 -9.34 25.29
CA THR A 71 8.57 -9.49 24.52
C THR A 71 8.47 -8.86 23.14
N ALA A 72 7.34 -9.00 22.45
CA ALA A 72 7.11 -8.38 21.14
C ALA A 72 7.09 -6.85 21.24
N VAL A 73 6.41 -6.29 22.24
CA VAL A 73 6.37 -4.84 22.47
C VAL A 73 7.75 -4.30 22.81
N LEU A 74 8.47 -4.94 23.74
CA LEU A 74 9.84 -4.54 24.09
C LEU A 74 10.78 -4.70 22.90
N GLY A 75 10.62 -5.75 22.10
CA GLY A 75 11.37 -5.98 20.87
C GLY A 75 11.14 -4.87 19.85
N LEU A 76 9.89 -4.46 19.61
CA LEU A 76 9.55 -3.34 18.72
C LEU A 76 10.12 -2.01 19.22
N ILE A 77 10.01 -1.74 20.53
CA ILE A 77 10.57 -0.53 21.13
C ILE A 77 12.09 -0.51 20.97
N THR A 78 12.76 -1.62 21.32
CA THR A 78 14.22 -1.75 21.23
C THR A 78 14.69 -1.66 19.78
N PHE A 79 14.00 -2.31 18.85
CA PHE A 79 14.29 -2.19 17.43
C PHE A 79 14.13 -0.74 16.95
N GLY A 80 13.03 -0.09 17.34
CA GLY A 80 12.76 1.31 17.00
C GLY A 80 13.85 2.25 17.54
N THR A 81 14.26 2.11 18.80
CA THR A 81 15.28 2.97 19.42
C THR A 81 16.68 2.73 18.85
N VAL A 82 17.03 1.49 18.53
CA VAL A 82 18.32 1.13 17.91
C VAL A 82 18.36 1.56 16.44
N ALA A 83 17.25 1.43 15.71
CA ALA A 83 17.17 1.85 14.31
C ALA A 83 17.00 3.37 14.15
N ALA A 84 16.45 4.07 15.16
CA ALA A 84 16.23 5.51 15.15
C ALA A 84 17.45 6.35 14.72
N PRO A 85 18.65 6.20 15.29
CA PRO A 85 19.81 7.02 14.88
C PRO A 85 20.21 6.84 13.41
N TYR A 86 19.90 5.69 12.80
CA TYR A 86 20.20 5.41 11.40
C TYR A 86 19.08 5.84 10.45
N LEU A 87 17.81 5.67 10.85
CA LEU A 87 16.65 5.97 10.01
C LEU A 87 16.19 7.43 10.12
N LEU A 88 16.26 8.04 11.30
CA LEU A 88 15.79 9.42 11.51
C LEU A 88 16.49 10.43 10.60
N PRO A 89 17.82 10.40 10.39
CA PRO A 89 18.48 11.33 9.48
C PRO A 89 18.00 11.18 8.03
N ILE A 90 17.66 9.96 7.61
CA ILE A 90 17.16 9.67 6.25
C ILE A 90 15.73 10.20 6.11
N ILE A 91 14.85 9.85 7.07
CA ILE A 91 13.44 10.25 7.06
C ILE A 91 13.28 11.76 7.28
N GLN A 92 14.15 12.42 8.02
CA GLN A 92 14.08 13.87 8.23
C GLN A 92 14.75 14.67 7.10
N ASN A 93 15.37 14.01 6.12
CA ASN A 93 16.04 14.70 5.02
C ASN A 93 15.03 15.36 4.07
N ARG A 94 14.97 16.70 4.09
CA ARG A 94 14.12 17.49 3.19
C ARG A 94 14.39 17.22 1.71
N ASN A 95 15.65 17.00 1.32
CA ASN A 95 16.01 16.75 -0.07
C ASN A 95 15.49 15.40 -0.55
N LEU A 96 15.45 14.39 0.34
CA LEU A 96 14.85 13.10 0.03
C LEU A 96 13.36 13.25 -0.28
N TRP A 97 12.61 13.94 0.57
CA TRP A 97 11.18 14.18 0.33
C TRP A 97 10.93 15.03 -0.90
N ALA A 98 11.76 16.03 -1.17
CA ALA A 98 11.67 16.81 -2.39
C ALA A 98 11.89 15.94 -3.63
N ALA A 99 12.89 15.06 -3.63
CA ALA A 99 13.16 14.14 -4.73
C ALA A 99 12.02 13.11 -4.93
N VAL A 100 11.55 12.48 -3.85
CA VAL A 100 10.44 11.52 -3.88
C VAL A 100 9.16 12.19 -4.39
N SER A 101 8.85 13.39 -3.91
CA SER A 101 7.66 14.14 -4.35
C SER A 101 7.76 14.52 -5.82
N LEU A 102 8.94 14.95 -6.27
CA LEU A 102 9.18 15.28 -7.68
C LEU A 102 8.99 14.06 -8.57
N ILE A 103 9.56 12.90 -8.21
CA ILE A 103 9.38 11.65 -8.96
C ILE A 103 7.91 11.24 -9.01
N ALA A 104 7.19 11.35 -7.88
CA ALA A 104 5.77 11.03 -7.83
C ALA A 104 4.94 11.94 -8.75
N VAL A 105 5.17 13.25 -8.71
CA VAL A 105 4.48 14.21 -9.60
C VAL A 105 4.77 13.89 -11.07
N LEU A 106 6.01 13.60 -11.43
CA LEU A 106 6.38 13.25 -12.82
C LEU A 106 5.72 11.95 -13.29
N LEU A 107 5.68 10.93 -12.44
CA LEU A 107 5.06 9.64 -12.76
C LEU A 107 3.54 9.76 -12.91
N PHE A 108 2.88 10.54 -12.04
CA PHE A 108 1.43 10.67 -12.10
C PHE A 108 0.96 11.63 -13.20
N THR A 109 1.76 12.62 -13.57
CA THR A 109 1.44 13.53 -14.69
C THR A 109 1.73 12.93 -16.07
N SER A 110 2.61 11.92 -16.18
CA SER A 110 2.91 11.26 -17.47
C SER A 110 1.83 10.29 -17.97
N GLY A 111 0.87 9.93 -17.12
CA GLY A 111 -0.21 9.00 -17.45
C GLY A 111 0.01 7.56 -16.99
N HIS A 112 0.89 7.31 -16.02
CA HIS A 112 1.13 5.95 -15.50
C HIS A 112 -0.16 5.23 -15.03
N MET A 113 -1.10 5.97 -14.43
CA MET A 113 -2.37 5.39 -13.99
C MET A 113 -3.26 4.93 -15.15
N PHE A 114 -3.20 5.60 -16.30
CA PHE A 114 -3.91 5.17 -17.50
C PHE A 114 -3.45 3.78 -17.93
N ASN A 115 -2.12 3.56 -17.94
CA ASN A 115 -1.53 2.28 -18.28
C ASN A 115 -1.92 1.18 -17.29
N HIS A 116 -1.91 1.50 -15.98
CA HIS A 116 -2.26 0.54 -14.93
C HIS A 116 -3.71 0.08 -15.04
N ILE A 117 -4.65 1.00 -15.26
CA ILE A 117 -6.08 0.70 -15.36
C ILE A 117 -6.39 -0.06 -16.65
N ARG A 118 -5.87 0.41 -17.79
CA ARG A 118 -6.22 -0.12 -19.11
C ARG A 118 -5.35 -1.30 -19.56
N LYS A 119 -4.31 -1.66 -18.80
CA LYS A 119 -3.38 -2.76 -19.12
C LYS A 119 -2.85 -2.67 -20.56
N VAL A 120 -2.44 -1.47 -20.96
CA VAL A 120 -1.96 -1.19 -22.32
C VAL A 120 -0.67 -1.97 -22.63
N PRO A 121 -0.43 -2.35 -23.89
CA PRO A 121 0.83 -2.98 -24.27
C PRO A 121 2.02 -2.02 -24.05
N TYR A 122 3.19 -2.60 -23.76
CA TYR A 122 4.39 -1.82 -23.52
C TYR A 122 4.92 -1.16 -24.81
N VAL A 123 4.88 -1.91 -25.91
CA VAL A 123 5.16 -1.47 -27.29
C VAL A 123 4.20 -2.19 -28.24
N ALA A 124 3.93 -1.62 -29.41
CA ALA A 124 3.13 -2.27 -30.46
C ALA A 124 3.94 -2.42 -31.76
N ALA A 125 3.54 -3.32 -32.64
CA ALA A 125 4.12 -3.41 -33.98
C ALA A 125 3.56 -2.29 -34.89
N ASP A 126 4.40 -1.71 -35.73
CA ASP A 126 4.06 -0.63 -36.67
C ASP A 126 3.33 -1.13 -37.93
N GLY A 127 2.94 -2.40 -37.98
CA GLY A 127 2.30 -3.03 -39.15
C GLY A 127 3.19 -3.21 -40.39
N LYS A 128 4.40 -2.64 -40.38
CA LYS A 128 5.42 -2.72 -41.46
C LYS A 128 6.66 -3.53 -41.07
N GLY A 129 6.55 -4.38 -40.03
CA GLY A 129 7.67 -5.15 -39.48
C GLY A 129 8.55 -4.39 -38.46
N GLY A 130 8.21 -3.15 -38.13
CA GLY A 130 8.87 -2.34 -37.10
C GLY A 130 8.11 -2.29 -35.77
N VAL A 131 8.70 -1.61 -34.77
CA VAL A 131 8.09 -1.34 -33.46
C VAL A 131 7.64 0.12 -33.41
N SER A 132 6.38 0.35 -33.05
CA SER A 132 5.81 1.66 -32.78
C SER A 132 5.87 1.98 -31.29
N TYR A 133 6.56 3.08 -30.96
CA TYR A 133 6.80 3.53 -29.59
C TYR A 133 5.75 4.53 -29.09
N PHE A 134 4.97 5.12 -30.00
CA PHE A 134 3.93 6.11 -29.69
C PHE A 134 2.60 5.65 -30.28
N ALA A 135 1.57 5.61 -29.45
CA ALA A 135 0.24 5.24 -29.92
C ALA A 135 -0.41 6.40 -30.69
N GLY A 136 -1.01 6.08 -31.83
CA GLY A 136 -1.79 7.04 -32.62
C GLY A 136 -3.08 7.46 -31.91
N GLY A 137 -3.42 8.74 -32.04
CA GLY A 137 -4.60 9.35 -31.44
C GLY A 137 -4.43 9.70 -29.95
N PHE A 138 -5.29 10.60 -29.46
CA PHE A 138 -5.21 11.14 -28.10
C PHE A 138 -5.68 10.18 -26.99
N GLN A 139 -6.55 9.23 -27.33
CA GLN A 139 -7.17 8.33 -26.35
C GLN A 139 -6.40 7.03 -26.14
N ASN A 140 -5.31 6.84 -26.87
CA ASN A 140 -4.44 5.66 -26.79
C ASN A 140 -3.04 6.06 -26.34
N GLN A 141 -2.42 5.18 -25.56
CA GLN A 141 -1.09 5.38 -25.01
C GLN A 141 -0.41 4.03 -24.80
N PHE A 142 0.91 3.98 -24.99
CA PHE A 142 1.72 2.81 -24.68
C PHE A 142 2.45 2.91 -23.34
N GLY A 143 2.88 1.75 -22.82
CA GLY A 143 3.71 1.66 -21.63
C GLY A 143 5.00 2.47 -21.77
N LEU A 144 5.77 2.22 -22.83
CA LEU A 144 7.02 2.93 -23.10
C LEU A 144 6.81 4.43 -23.29
N GLU A 145 5.71 4.82 -23.94
CA GLU A 145 5.38 6.22 -24.18
C GLU A 145 5.29 7.04 -22.88
N THR A 146 4.65 6.51 -21.83
CA THR A 146 4.63 7.18 -20.51
C THR A 146 6.01 7.37 -19.91
N GLN A 147 6.93 6.42 -20.12
CA GLN A 147 8.29 6.48 -19.57
C GLN A 147 9.13 7.52 -20.30
N ILE A 148 8.99 7.60 -21.63
CA ILE A 148 9.64 8.63 -22.43
C ILE A 148 9.14 10.00 -22.00
N VAL A 149 7.81 10.20 -21.91
CA VAL A 149 7.23 11.49 -21.50
C VAL A 149 7.65 11.86 -20.06
N ALA A 150 7.66 10.91 -19.12
CA ALA A 150 8.14 11.13 -17.76
C ALA A 150 9.61 11.57 -17.73
N ALA A 151 10.47 10.95 -18.55
CA ALA A 151 11.87 11.33 -18.67
C ALA A 151 12.04 12.75 -19.24
N LEU A 152 11.27 13.13 -20.26
CA LEU A 152 11.28 14.48 -20.83
C LEU A 152 10.86 15.53 -19.80
N TYR A 153 9.77 15.28 -19.06
CA TYR A 153 9.33 16.16 -17.98
C TYR A 153 10.36 16.23 -16.85
N GLY A 154 11.04 15.13 -16.54
CA GLY A 154 12.14 15.09 -15.58
C GLY A 154 13.31 15.99 -16.00
N ILE A 155 13.77 15.87 -17.25
CA ILE A 155 14.86 16.71 -17.80
C ILE A 155 14.46 18.18 -17.79
N LEU A 156 13.26 18.52 -18.27
CA LEU A 156 12.77 19.91 -18.27
C LEU A 156 12.67 20.50 -16.86
N SER A 157 12.12 19.73 -15.92
CA SER A 157 12.00 20.16 -14.52
C SER A 157 13.38 20.36 -13.89
N PHE A 158 14.28 19.40 -14.10
CA PHE A 158 15.65 19.47 -13.57
C PHE A 158 16.44 20.64 -14.16
N ALA A 159 16.33 20.88 -15.46
CA ALA A 159 16.97 22.00 -16.12
C ALA A 159 16.44 23.34 -15.59
N THR A 160 15.12 23.45 -15.41
CA THR A 160 14.47 24.65 -14.87
C THR A 160 14.87 24.91 -13.42
N ILE A 161 14.85 23.89 -12.57
CA ILE A 161 15.27 23.98 -11.17
C ILE A 161 16.76 24.34 -11.07
N SER A 162 17.61 23.74 -11.90
CA SER A 162 19.05 24.03 -11.93
C SER A 162 19.30 25.48 -12.35
N LEU A 163 18.60 25.96 -13.37
CA LEU A 163 18.70 27.34 -13.84
C LEU A 163 18.21 28.34 -12.78
N ALA A 164 17.15 28.02 -12.04
CA ALA A 164 16.59 28.92 -11.03
C ALA A 164 17.38 28.91 -9.71
N LEU A 165 17.89 27.76 -9.26
CA LEU A 165 18.45 27.61 -7.90
C LEU A 165 19.97 27.44 -7.86
N LYS A 166 20.59 26.87 -8.89
CA LYS A 166 22.03 26.56 -8.91
C LYS A 166 22.81 27.63 -9.64
N VAL A 167 22.36 28.05 -10.82
CA VAL A 167 23.07 29.01 -11.67
C VAL A 167 23.30 30.38 -10.99
N PRO A 168 22.33 30.98 -10.26
CA PRO A 168 22.56 32.26 -9.58
C PRO A 168 23.56 32.20 -8.43
N ARG A 169 23.91 31.01 -7.94
CA ARG A 169 24.84 30.80 -6.83
C ARG A 169 26.28 30.53 -7.28
N MET A 170 26.54 30.57 -8.58
CA MET A 170 27.88 30.36 -9.13
C MET A 170 28.74 31.60 -8.90
N ALA A 171 29.91 31.45 -8.30
CA ALA A 171 30.79 32.57 -7.95
C ALA A 171 31.48 33.20 -9.17
N GLU A 172 31.74 32.41 -10.22
CA GLU A 172 32.43 32.87 -11.42
C GLU A 172 31.42 33.27 -12.52
N ALA A 173 31.49 34.54 -12.96
CA ALA A 173 30.59 35.11 -13.95
C ALA A 173 30.64 34.38 -15.31
N ARG A 174 31.83 33.95 -15.76
CA ARG A 174 31.99 33.22 -17.03
C ARG A 174 31.32 31.85 -16.98
N SER A 175 31.53 31.12 -15.90
CA SER A 175 30.90 29.81 -15.67
C SER A 175 29.38 29.93 -15.54
N GLN A 176 28.90 30.98 -14.87
CA GLN A 176 27.47 31.29 -14.77
C GLN A 176 26.85 31.55 -16.16
N GLN A 177 27.47 32.37 -17.01
CA GLN A 177 26.99 32.64 -18.37
C GLN A 177 26.90 31.37 -19.21
N ILE A 178 27.96 30.54 -19.19
CA ILE A 178 27.98 29.26 -19.91
C ILE A 178 26.85 28.36 -19.39
N ALA A 179 26.65 28.28 -18.08
CA ALA A 179 25.58 27.48 -17.49
C ALA A 179 24.18 27.95 -17.94
N VAL A 180 23.94 29.26 -18.03
CA VAL A 180 22.67 29.80 -18.56
C VAL A 180 22.43 29.34 -19.99
N PHE A 181 23.43 29.47 -20.87
CA PHE A 181 23.29 29.05 -22.28
C PHE A 181 23.10 27.54 -22.41
N VAL A 182 23.83 26.73 -21.63
CA VAL A 182 23.72 25.27 -21.65
C VAL A 182 22.33 24.83 -21.18
N TRP A 183 21.87 25.31 -20.02
CA TRP A 183 20.55 24.94 -19.50
C TRP A 183 19.41 25.47 -20.38
N GLY A 184 19.55 26.68 -20.92
CA GLY A 184 18.61 27.23 -21.91
C GLY A 184 18.53 26.39 -23.17
N GLY A 185 19.67 25.94 -23.70
CA GLY A 185 19.75 25.04 -24.85
C GLY A 185 19.11 23.66 -24.58
N VAL A 186 19.35 23.09 -23.40
CA VAL A 186 18.71 21.82 -22.97
C VAL A 186 17.20 21.98 -22.87
N ILE A 187 16.70 23.08 -22.30
CA ILE A 187 15.26 23.36 -22.22
C ILE A 187 14.67 23.47 -23.62
N LEU A 188 15.29 24.28 -24.49
CA LEU A 188 14.81 24.48 -25.86
C LEU A 188 14.80 23.17 -26.66
N GLY A 189 15.88 22.40 -26.62
CA GLY A 189 15.98 21.12 -27.33
C GLY A 189 14.98 20.08 -26.83
N THR A 190 14.86 19.93 -25.50
CA THR A 190 13.93 18.96 -24.89
C THR A 190 12.47 19.35 -25.14
N TYR A 191 12.14 20.64 -25.03
CA TYR A 191 10.79 21.14 -25.31
C TYR A 191 10.43 21.00 -26.79
N SER A 192 11.37 21.25 -27.70
CA SER A 192 11.18 21.04 -29.13
C SER A 192 10.89 19.58 -29.45
N PHE A 193 11.62 18.64 -28.82
CA PHE A 193 11.35 17.21 -28.95
C PHE A 193 9.98 16.83 -28.37
N LEU A 194 9.61 17.36 -27.20
CA LEU A 194 8.29 17.14 -26.60
C LEU A 194 7.17 17.61 -27.54
N LEU A 195 7.34 18.78 -28.19
CA LEU A 195 6.39 19.32 -29.15
C LEU A 195 6.30 18.43 -30.40
N SER A 196 7.42 17.90 -30.89
CA SER A 196 7.46 16.96 -32.02
C SER A 196 6.69 15.67 -31.69
N VAL A 197 6.86 15.10 -30.50
CA VAL A 197 6.08 13.95 -30.01
C VAL A 197 4.58 14.28 -29.91
N PHE A 198 4.24 15.47 -29.41
CA PHE A 198 2.85 15.92 -29.34
C PHE A 198 2.20 16.02 -30.74
N ARG A 199 2.94 16.46 -31.76
CA ARG A 199 2.49 16.52 -33.15
C ARG A 199 2.26 15.14 -33.77
N ILE A 200 2.99 14.11 -33.35
CA ILE A 200 2.72 12.72 -33.78
C ILE A 200 1.32 12.30 -33.32
N LYS A 201 0.90 12.67 -32.10
CA LYS A 201 -0.48 12.43 -31.64
C LYS A 201 -1.50 13.35 -32.29
N ASN A 202 -1.12 14.61 -32.56
CA ASN A 202 -1.97 15.64 -33.13
C ASN A 202 -1.45 16.16 -34.47
N GLY A 203 -1.73 15.43 -35.55
CA GLY A 203 -1.26 15.82 -36.89
C GLY A 203 -1.76 17.20 -37.37
N GLY A 204 -2.84 17.72 -36.77
CA GLY A 204 -3.36 19.06 -37.07
C GLY A 204 -2.67 20.21 -36.33
N TYR A 205 -1.67 19.95 -35.48
CA TYR A 205 -1.02 20.99 -34.69
C TYR A 205 -0.03 21.81 -35.52
N PRO A 206 -0.23 23.14 -35.67
CA PRO A 206 0.48 23.96 -36.65
C PRO A 206 1.85 24.47 -36.18
N PHE A 207 2.12 24.48 -34.87
CA PHE A 207 3.35 25.05 -34.32
C PHE A 207 4.44 23.99 -34.17
N TRP A 208 5.68 24.36 -34.47
CA TRP A 208 6.86 23.53 -34.28
C TRP A 208 8.05 24.38 -33.85
N LEU A 209 9.05 23.74 -33.26
CA LEU A 209 10.28 24.39 -32.81
C LEU A 209 11.48 23.58 -33.31
N PRO A 210 12.47 24.22 -33.97
CA PRO A 210 13.69 23.52 -34.37
C PRO A 210 14.44 23.00 -33.14
N PRO A 211 15.11 21.83 -33.22
CA PRO A 211 15.50 21.13 -34.44
C PRO A 211 14.57 19.98 -34.90
N PHE A 212 13.38 19.81 -34.29
CA PHE A 212 12.51 18.63 -34.47
C PHE A 212 11.08 18.96 -34.95
#